data_AF-A0A246FGD9-F1
#
_entry.id   AF-A0A246FGD9-F1
#
_cell.length_a   1.000
_cell.length_b   1.000
_cell.length_c   1.000
_cell.angle_alpha   90.00
_cell.angle_beta   90.00
_cell.angle_gamma   90.00
#
_symmetry.space_group_name_H-M   'P 1'
#
loop_
_entity.id
_entity.type
_entity.pdbx_description
1 polymer ?
#
loop_
_entity_poly.entity_id
_entity_poly.type
_entity_poly.pdbx_seq_one_letter_code
_entity_poly.pdbx_strand_id
1 'polypeptide(L)'
;MTKDERQVLAQAPITWRGDLLDDCSADWAGLLLRAEWMNKKRWWWCVYDMQDVNEVQIDSSNNYDKSCIGGAAARTNAENAARKYLVELGCVL
;
A
#
# COMPACT_ATOMS: atom_id res chain seq x y z
N MET A 1 -12.87 10.95 2.38
CA MET A 1 -13.94 9.96 2.11
C MET A 1 -14.53 9.53 3.44
N THR A 2 -15.77 9.09 3.47
CA THR A 2 -16.35 8.51 4.69
C THR A 2 -15.87 7.07 4.86
N LYS A 3 -16.05 6.50 6.06
CA LYS A 3 -15.76 5.10 6.33
C LYS A 3 -16.52 4.16 5.37
N ASP A 4 -17.81 4.44 5.15
CA ASP A 4 -18.66 3.60 4.29
C ASP A 4 -18.19 3.62 2.83
N GLU A 5 -17.77 4.79 2.33
CA GLU A 5 -17.18 4.91 0.99
C GLU A 5 -15.90 4.09 0.86
N ARG A 6 -15.01 4.15 1.86
CA ARG A 6 -13.78 3.34 1.88
C ARG A 6 -14.10 1.85 1.90
N GLN A 7 -15.08 1.42 2.70
CA GLN A 7 -15.48 0.02 2.77
C GLN A 7 -15.99 -0.49 1.42
N VAL A 8 -16.83 0.28 0.71
CA VAL A 8 -17.32 -0.09 -0.62
C VAL A 8 -16.15 -0.20 -1.61
N LEU A 9 -15.25 0.78 -1.62
CA LEU A 9 -14.10 0.78 -2.53
C LEU A 9 -13.10 -0.35 -2.23
N ALA A 10 -12.98 -0.75 -0.97
CA ALA A 10 -12.08 -1.83 -0.57
C ALA A 10 -12.55 -3.22 -1.02
N GLN A 11 -13.77 -3.35 -1.55
CA GLN A 11 -14.23 -4.57 -2.21
C GLN A 11 -13.70 -4.71 -3.64
N ALA A 12 -13.21 -3.63 -4.24
CA ALA A 12 -12.61 -3.67 -5.57
C ALA A 12 -11.20 -4.29 -5.53
N PRO A 13 -10.75 -4.97 -6.60
CA PRO A 13 -9.39 -5.47 -6.70
C PRO A 13 -8.37 -4.32 -6.71
N ILE A 14 -7.22 -4.54 -6.09
CA ILE A 14 -6.09 -3.62 -6.13
C ILE A 14 -5.45 -3.73 -7.52
N THR A 15 -5.45 -2.62 -8.26
CA THR A 15 -4.89 -2.56 -9.61
C THR A 15 -3.61 -1.74 -9.60
N TRP A 16 -2.47 -2.42 -9.80
CA TRP A 16 -1.17 -1.77 -9.88
C TRP A 16 -0.94 -1.14 -11.25
N ARG A 17 -0.35 0.05 -11.25
CA ARG A 17 0.05 0.83 -12.42
C ARG A 17 1.53 1.23 -12.33
N GLY A 18 2.13 1.61 -13.45
CA GLY A 18 3.56 1.89 -13.55
C GLY A 18 4.36 0.66 -13.97
N ASP A 19 5.66 0.65 -13.68
CA ASP A 19 6.54 -0.46 -14.00
C ASP A 19 6.58 -1.47 -12.84
N LEU A 20 5.96 -2.64 -13.04
CA LEU A 20 5.92 -3.70 -12.04
C LEU A 20 7.30 -4.31 -11.72
N LEU A 21 8.32 -3.98 -12.52
CA LEU A 21 9.71 -4.39 -12.37
C LEU A 21 10.63 -3.27 -11.83
N ASP A 22 10.13 -2.05 -11.68
CA ASP A 22 10.89 -0.90 -11.15
C ASP A 22 10.07 -0.08 -10.15
N ASP A 23 9.22 0.84 -10.59
CA ASP A 23 8.38 1.68 -9.73
C ASP A 23 6.90 1.57 -10.11
N CYS A 24 6.10 1.05 -9.18
CA CYS A 24 4.67 0.88 -9.36
C CYS A 24 3.87 1.33 -8.14
N SER A 25 2.63 1.73 -8.41
CA SER A 25 1.70 2.20 -7.38
C SER A 25 0.27 1.70 -7.63
N ALA A 26 -0.57 1.79 -6.62
CA ALA A 26 -2.01 1.58 -6.73
C ALA A 26 -2.75 2.55 -5.80
N ASP A 27 -3.85 3.15 -6.27
CA ASP A 27 -4.79 3.83 -5.40
C ASP A 27 -5.90 2.85 -5.01
N TRP A 28 -6.23 2.79 -3.73
CA TRP A 28 -7.24 1.86 -3.25
C TRP A 28 -7.91 2.33 -1.97
N ALA A 29 -9.23 2.52 -2.00
CA ALA A 29 -10.03 2.96 -0.84
C ALA A 29 -9.48 4.20 -0.10
N GLY A 30 -8.95 5.16 -0.87
CA GLY A 30 -8.32 6.38 -0.36
C GLY A 30 -6.89 6.20 0.19
N LEU A 31 -6.29 5.02 -0.02
CA LEU A 31 -4.88 4.75 0.25
C LEU A 31 -4.07 4.81 -1.03
N LEU A 32 -2.80 5.18 -0.90
CA LEU A 32 -1.78 5.02 -1.95
C LEU A 32 -0.80 3.92 -1.52
N LEU A 33 -0.71 2.87 -2.33
CA LEU A 33 0.25 1.79 -2.16
C LEU A 33 1.40 2.01 -3.15
N ARG A 34 2.65 1.86 -2.70
CA ARG A 34 3.85 1.94 -3.56
C ARG A 34 4.73 0.71 -3.39
N ALA A 35 5.35 0.30 -4.49
CA ALA A 35 6.43 -0.68 -4.51
C ALA A 35 7.49 -0.23 -5.52
N GLU A 36 8.73 -0.08 -5.06
CA GLU A 36 9.83 0.52 -5.82
C GLU A 36 11.11 -0.32 -5.70
N TRP A 37 11.82 -0.53 -6.80
CA TRP A 37 13.15 -1.12 -6.83
C TRP A 37 14.20 -0.06 -6.50
N MET A 38 14.77 -0.15 -5.31
CA MET A 38 15.74 0.82 -4.84
C MET A 38 17.16 0.47 -5.32
N ASN A 39 17.98 1.51 -5.52
CA ASN A 39 19.40 1.44 -5.93
C ASN A 39 20.29 0.45 -5.14
N LYS A 40 19.88 -0.01 -3.95
CA LYS A 40 20.58 -1.02 -3.13
C LYS A 40 20.14 -2.47 -3.42
N LYS A 41 19.58 -2.74 -4.60
CA LYS A 41 19.04 -4.06 -4.99
C LYS A 41 18.01 -4.61 -4.01
N ARG A 42 17.20 -3.72 -3.43
CA ARG A 42 16.12 -4.10 -2.51
C ARG A 42 14.83 -3.50 -3.02
N TRP A 43 13.75 -4.24 -2.90
CA TRP A 43 12.43 -3.65 -3.07
C TRP A 43 12.05 -2.92 -1.80
N TRP A 44 11.51 -1.72 -1.98
CA TRP A 44 10.86 -0.92 -0.97
C TRP A 44 9.36 -0.91 -1.23
N TRP A 45 8.58 -0.87 -0.16
CA TRP A 45 7.13 -0.69 -0.23
C TRP A 45 6.67 0.27 0.86
N CYS A 46 5.53 0.90 0.60
CA CYS A 46 4.93 1.86 1.51
C CYS A 46 3.42 1.99 1.27
N VAL A 47 2.68 2.38 2.32
CA VAL A 47 1.26 2.71 2.26
C VAL A 47 1.04 4.06 2.91
N TYR A 48 0.32 4.94 2.22
CA TYR A 48 -0.08 6.25 2.70
C TYR A 48 -1.60 6.34 2.78
N ASP A 49 -2.12 7.06 3.78
CA ASP A 49 -3.51 7.50 3.77
C ASP A 49 -3.61 8.89 3.13
N MET A 50 -4.19 8.93 1.93
CA MET A 50 -4.33 10.13 1.13
C MET A 50 -5.53 10.99 1.55
N GLN A 51 -6.26 10.58 2.58
CA GLN A 51 -7.35 11.38 3.15
C GLN A 51 -6.86 12.35 4.22
N ASP A 52 -5.70 12.09 4.81
CA ASP A 52 -5.03 13.05 5.68
C ASP A 52 -4.29 14.08 4.80
N VAL A 53 -4.48 15.36 5.07
CA VAL A 53 -3.80 16.46 4.36
C VAL A 53 -2.27 16.38 4.47
N ASN A 54 -1.77 15.67 5.48
CA ASN A 54 -0.35 15.45 5.71
C ASN A 54 0.20 14.19 5.02
N GLU A 55 -0.62 13.48 4.25
CA GLU A 55 -0.24 12.23 3.55
C GLU A 55 0.44 11.23 4.49
N VAL A 56 -0.24 10.89 5.58
CA VAL A 56 0.36 10.11 6.67
C VAL A 56 0.79 8.73 6.14
N GLN A 57 2.07 8.43 6.33
CA GLN A 57 2.60 7.10 6.11
C GLN A 57 2.04 6.14 7.15
N ILE A 58 1.27 5.16 6.71
CA ILE A 58 0.66 4.14 7.56
C ILE A 58 1.68 3.07 7.94
N ASP A 59 2.39 2.52 6.94
CA ASP A 59 3.45 1.55 7.16
C ASP A 59 4.41 1.52 5.97
N SER A 60 5.62 1.02 6.19
CA SER A 60 6.60 0.83 5.12
C SER A 60 7.61 -0.26 5.44
N SER A 61 8.29 -0.73 4.41
CA SER A 61 9.44 -1.63 4.56
C SER A 61 10.57 -1.10 5.45
N ASN A 62 10.63 0.20 5.75
CA ASN A 62 11.63 0.76 6.66
C ASN A 62 11.37 0.42 8.14
N ASN A 63 10.17 -0.04 8.47
CA ASN A 63 9.80 -0.45 9.84
C ASN A 63 10.22 -1.89 10.17
N TYR A 64 10.85 -2.60 9.22
CA TYR A 64 11.18 -4.01 9.32
C TYR A 64 12.65 -4.24 8.97
N ASP A 65 13.32 -5.11 9.74
CA ASP A 65 14.74 -5.46 9.49
C ASP A 65 14.95 -6.31 8.22
N LYS A 66 13.87 -6.92 7.71
CA LYS A 66 13.93 -7.84 6.57
C LYS A 66 13.71 -7.09 5.26
N SER A 67 14.68 -7.22 4.35
CA SER A 67 14.55 -6.75 2.97
C SER A 67 13.48 -7.53 2.21
N CYS A 68 12.69 -6.81 1.40
CA CYS A 68 11.75 -7.43 0.49
C CYS A 68 12.46 -7.91 -0.77
N ILE A 69 12.29 -9.19 -1.11
CA ILE A 69 12.92 -9.82 -2.28
C ILE A 69 11.87 -9.92 -3.39
N GLY A 70 11.90 -8.94 -4.30
CA GLY A 70 11.07 -8.91 -5.51
C GLY A 70 9.84 -8.01 -5.42
N GLY A 71 9.44 -7.45 -6.57
CA GLY A 71 8.34 -6.49 -6.64
C GLY A 71 7.00 -7.09 -6.28
N ALA A 72 6.77 -8.36 -6.62
CA ALA A 72 5.56 -9.07 -6.22
C ALA A 72 5.42 -9.13 -4.69
N ALA A 73 6.49 -9.47 -3.97
CA ALA A 73 6.47 -9.51 -2.51
C ALA A 73 6.27 -8.10 -1.90
N ALA A 74 6.85 -7.07 -2.52
CA ALA A 74 6.71 -5.70 -2.05
C ALA A 74 5.27 -5.20 -2.20
N ARG A 75 4.64 -5.49 -3.34
CA ARG A 75 3.22 -5.24 -3.58
C ARG A 75 2.34 -6.00 -2.58
N THR A 76 2.56 -7.30 -2.38
CA THR A 76 1.80 -8.09 -1.40
C THR A 76 1.91 -7.52 0.03
N ASN A 77 3.09 -7.06 0.44
CA ASN A 77 3.24 -6.43 1.77
C ASN A 77 2.47 -5.12 1.88
N ALA A 78 2.51 -4.27 0.85
CA ALA A 78 1.72 -3.05 0.81
C ALA A 78 0.20 -3.35 0.85
N GLU A 79 -0.26 -4.35 0.10
CA GLU A 79 -1.66 -4.77 0.10
C GLU A 79 -2.09 -5.28 1.49
N ASN A 80 -1.26 -6.09 2.15
CA ASN A 80 -1.54 -6.58 3.49
C ASN A 80 -1.60 -5.45 4.52
N ALA A 81 -0.65 -4.50 4.47
CA ALA A 81 -0.65 -3.34 5.35
C ALA A 81 -1.90 -2.46 5.13
N ALA A 82 -2.26 -2.20 3.87
CA ALA A 82 -3.46 -1.45 3.52
C ALA A 82 -4.74 -2.13 4.02
N ARG A 83 -4.89 -3.45 3.81
CA ARG A 83 -6.04 -4.23 4.29
C ARG A 83 -6.14 -4.18 5.81
N LYS A 84 -5.03 -4.42 6.51
CA LYS A 84 -4.99 -4.37 7.97
C LYS A 84 -5.45 -3.01 8.49
N TYR A 85 -4.92 -1.93 7.92
CA TYR A 85 -5.30 -0.57 8.31
C TYR A 85 -6.79 -0.29 8.13
N LEU A 86 -7.38 -0.68 6.98
CA LEU A 86 -8.82 -0.50 6.75
C LEU A 86 -9.68 -1.31 7.74
N VAL A 87 -9.26 -2.53 8.11
CA VAL A 87 -9.93 -3.33 9.15
C VAL A 87 -9.82 -2.66 10.52
N GLU A 88 -8.68 -2.08 10.87
CA GLU A 88 -8.48 -1.33 12.13
C GLU A 88 -9.34 -0.06 12.19
N LEU A 89 -9.61 0.58 11.04
CA LEU A 89 -10.63 1.63 10.89
C LEU A 89 -12.08 1.10 10.94
N GLY A 90 -12.25 -0.22 11.05
CA GLY A 90 -13.52 -0.90 11.17
C GLY A 90 -14.23 -1.16 9.84
N CYS A 91 -13.54 -1.10 8.70
CA CYS A 91 -14.08 -1.58 7.42
C CYS A 91 -14.12 -3.10 7.43
N VAL A 92 -15.17 -3.68 6.84
CA VAL A 92 -15.24 -5.13 6.58
C VAL A 92 -14.80 -5.40 5.15
N LEU A 93 -13.73 -6.20 5.00
CA LEU A 93 -13.07 -6.50 3.72
C LEU A 93 -13.45 -7.88 3.18
#